data_AF-A0A2X3INK3-F1
#
_entry.id   AF-A0A2X3INK3-F1
#
_cell.length_a   1.000
_cell.length_b   1.000
_cell.length_c   1.000
_cell.angle_alpha   90.00
_cell.angle_beta   90.00
_cell.angle_gamma   90.00
#
_symmetry.space_group_name_H-M   'P 1'
#
loop_
_entity.id
_entity.type
_entity.pdbx_description
1 polymer ?
#
loop_
_entity_poly.entity_id
_entity_poly.type
_entity_poly.pdbx_seq_one_letter_code
_entity_poly.pdbx_strand_id
1 'polypeptide(L)' 'MNENLKNRLKNPYFWLGLGGVIFSAAGVDFNTLTSWSLLGQAFLNILANPVAVVAVAAALIGVVVDPSTKGLKDNK' A
#
# COMPACT_ATOMS: atom_id res chain seq x y z
N MET A 1 8.05 8.87 14.01
CA MET A 1 8.34 7.82 13.01
C MET A 1 9.52 7.01 13.52
N ASN A 2 9.33 5.71 13.77
CA ASN A 2 10.38 4.85 14.33
C ASN A 2 11.59 4.80 13.41
N GLU A 3 12.80 4.63 13.97
CA GLU A 3 14.04 4.48 13.19
C GLU A 3 13.93 3.32 12.18
N ASN A 4 13.28 2.23 12.56
CA ASN A 4 13.01 1.09 11.69
C ASN A 4 12.15 1.47 10.47
N LEU A 5 11.05 2.20 10.65
CA LEU A 5 10.23 2.67 9.52
C LEU A 5 11.01 3.64 8.62
N LYS A 6 11.83 4.51 9.22
CA LYS A 6 12.69 5.45 8.48
C LYS A 6 13.73 4.72 7.61
N ASN A 7 14.24 3.57 8.06
CA ASN A 7 15.14 2.72 7.29
C ASN A 7 14.39 1.91 6.21
N ARG A 8 13.19 1.40 6.52
CA ARG A 8 12.31 0.72 5.54
C ARG A 8 11.97 1.64 4.36
N LEU A 9 11.66 2.91 4.61
CA LEU A 9 11.36 3.90 3.57
C LEU A 9 12.56 4.22 2.65
N LYS A 10 13.80 3.95 3.09
CA LYS A 10 15.00 4.09 2.23
C LYS A 10 15.24 2.87 1.34
N ASN A 11 14.58 1.75 1.62
CA ASN A 11 14.78 0.50 0.90
C ASN A 11 13.85 0.41 -0.32
N PRO A 12 14.36 0.26 -1.56
CA PRO A 12 13.53 0.09 -2.75
C PRO A 12 12.59 -1.12 -2.68
N TYR A 13 12.98 -2.20 -1.98
CA TYR A 13 12.11 -3.37 -1.77
C TYR A 13 10.85 -3.05 -0.97
N PHE A 14 10.93 -2.10 -0.05
CA PHE A 14 9.74 -1.65 0.70
C PHE A 14 8.73 -1.00 -0.25
N TRP A 15 9.19 -0.17 -1.19
CA TRP A 15 8.32 0.49 -2.16
C TRP A 15 7.69 -0.49 -3.17
N LEU A 16 8.43 -1.52 -3.58
CA LEU A 16 7.88 -2.60 -4.40
C LEU A 16 6.77 -3.36 -3.65
N GLY A 17 7.01 -3.73 -2.39
CA GLY A 17 6.00 -4.36 -1.55
C GLY A 17 4.78 -3.46 -1.31
N LEU A 18 5.01 -2.17 -1.07
CA LEU A 18 3.95 -1.18 -0.87
C LEU A 18 3.06 -1.05 -2.11
N GLY A 19 3.66 -1.01 -3.31
CA GLY A 19 2.92 -1.03 -4.57
C GLY A 19 2.04 -2.27 -4.69
N GLY A 20 2.60 -3.45 -4.42
CA GLY A 20 1.85 -4.71 -4.43
C GLY A 20 0.64 -4.70 -3.48
N VAL A 21 0.81 -4.19 -2.26
CA VAL A 21 -0.28 -4.06 -1.28
C VAL A 21 -1.37 -3.11 -1.76
N ILE A 22 -1.02 -1.96 -2.35
CA ILE A 22 -2.00 -1.00 -2.86
C ILE A 22 -2.89 -1.63 -3.94
N PHE A 23 -2.29 -2.26 -4.96
CA PHE A 23 -3.04 -2.86 -6.06
C PHE A 23 -3.86 -4.09 -5.62
N SER A 24 -3.30 -4.92 -4.74
CA SER A 24 -4.00 -6.09 -4.18
C SER A 24 -5.18 -5.69 -3.31
N ALA A 25 -5.00 -4.73 -2.39
CA ALA A 25 -6.07 -4.26 -1.50
C ALA A 25 -7.21 -3.56 -2.26
N ALA A 26 -6.90 -2.93 -3.39
CA ALA A 26 -7.90 -2.33 -4.27
C ALA A 26 -8.63 -3.33 -5.18
N GLY A 27 -8.25 -4.62 -5.16
CA GLY A 27 -8.85 -5.66 -5.99
C GLY A 27 -8.51 -5.55 -7.48
N VAL A 28 -7.36 -4.95 -7.81
CA VAL A 28 -6.93 -4.85 -9.21
C VAL A 28 -6.43 -6.21 -9.71
N ASP A 29 -6.98 -6.65 -10.83
CA ASP A 29 -6.47 -7.84 -11.53
C ASP A 29 -5.20 -7.49 -12.30
N PHE A 30 -4.06 -8.01 -11.85
CA PHE A 30 -2.77 -7.76 -12.49
C PHE A 30 -2.69 -8.32 -13.92
N ASN A 31 -3.50 -9.32 -14.27
CA ASN A 31 -3.53 -9.86 -15.63
C ASN A 31 -4.02 -8.81 -16.64
N THR A 32 -4.74 -7.79 -16.18
CA THR A 32 -5.21 -6.69 -17.04
C THR A 32 -4.16 -5.59 -17.21
N LEU A 33 -3.06 -5.61 -16.46
CA LEU A 33 -2.02 -4.58 -16.48
C LEU A 33 -0.93 -4.88 -17.52
N THR A 34 -1.33 -4.98 -18.79
CA THR A 34 -0.43 -5.36 -19.90
C THR A 34 0.36 -4.19 -20.50
N SER A 35 0.09 -2.95 -20.07
CA SER A 35 0.79 -1.75 -20.52
C SER A 35 0.88 -0.68 -19.43
N TRP A 36 1.84 0.24 -19.58
CA TRP A 36 2.02 1.38 -18.67
C TRP A 36 0.81 2.31 -18.60
N SER A 37 0.06 2.44 -19.70
CA SER A 37 -1.17 3.23 -19.75
C SER A 37 -2.25 2.60 -18.86
N LEU A 38 -2.45 1.28 -18.94
CA LEU A 38 -3.41 0.55 -18.12
C LEU A 38 -3.03 0.58 -16.65
N LEU A 39 -1.73 0.54 -16.33
CA LEU A 39 -1.24 0.68 -14.96
C LEU A 39 -1.58 2.05 -14.36
N GLY A 40 -1.33 3.14 -15.11
CA GLY A 40 -1.69 4.48 -14.68
C GLY A 40 -3.21 4.66 -14.50
N GLN A 41 -3.99 4.10 -15.43
CA GLN A 41 -5.45 4.16 -15.35
C GLN A 41 -6.00 3.36 -14.17
N ALA A 42 -5.45 2.17 -13.91
CA ALA A 42 -5.80 1.38 -12.74
C ALA A 42 -5.54 2.17 -11.45
N PHE A 43 -4.39 2.84 -11.33
CA PHE A 43 -4.09 3.68 -10.18
C PHE A 43 -5.12 4.83 -9.99
N LEU A 44 -5.52 5.51 -11.05
CA LEU A 44 -6.55 6.55 -10.98
C LEU A 44 -7.92 5.99 -10.60
N ASN A 45 -8.28 4.80 -11.10
CA ASN A 45 -9.53 4.13 -10.76
C ASN A 45 -9.60 3.75 -9.27
N ILE A 46 -8.46 3.39 -8.66
CA ILE A 46 -8.38 3.17 -7.21
C ILE A 46 -8.78 4.45 -6.47
N LEU A 47 -8.21 5.59 -6.85
CA LEU A 47 -8.49 6.88 -6.19
C LEU A 47 -9.92 7.37 -6.41
N ALA A 48 -10.52 7.04 -7.56
CA ALA A 48 -11.90 7.39 -7.89
C ALA A 48 -12.94 6.51 -7.17
N ASN A 49 -12.53 5.39 -6.58
CA ASN A 49 -13.41 4.47 -5.89
C ASN A 49 -13.26 4.59 -4.35
N PRO A 50 -14.24 5.14 -3.63
CA PRO A 50 -14.13 5.35 -2.18
C PRO A 50 -13.95 4.06 -1.39
N VAL A 51 -14.51 2.94 -1.86
CA VAL A 51 -14.32 1.62 -1.22
C VAL A 51 -12.88 1.15 -1.37
N ALA A 52 -12.31 1.29 -2.59
CA ALA A 52 -10.92 0.94 -2.84
C ALA A 52 -9.95 1.81 -2.02
N VAL A 53 -10.23 3.12 -1.91
CA VAL A 53 -9.44 4.04 -1.08
C VAL A 53 -9.44 3.59 0.39
N VAL A 54 -10.60 3.26 0.96
CA VAL A 54 -10.70 2.79 2.34
C VAL A 54 -9.98 1.45 2.53
N ALA A 55 -10.11 0.51 1.59
CA ALA A 55 -9.43 -0.78 1.64
C ALA A 55 -7.91 -0.63 1.60
N VAL A 56 -7.40 0.21 0.69
CA VAL A 56 -5.96 0.54 0.60
C VAL A 56 -5.49 1.22 1.88
N ALA A 57 -6.24 2.19 2.42
CA ALA A 57 -5.88 2.86 3.66
C ALA A 57 -5.78 1.88 4.84
N ALA A 58 -6.73 0.95 4.97
CA ALA A 58 -6.70 -0.10 5.99
C ALA A 58 -5.49 -1.03 5.83
N ALA A 59 -5.17 -1.41 4.59
CA ALA A 59 -3.99 -2.24 4.29
C ALA A 59 -2.68 -1.51 4.60
N LEU A 60 -2.58 -0.22 4.26
CA LEU A 60 -1.41 0.62 4.58
C LEU A 60 -1.23 0.76 6.09
N ILE A 61 -2.33 0.93 6.85
CA ILE A 61 -2.29 0.90 8.31
C ILE A 61 -1.72 -0.43 8.79
N GLY A 62 -2.17 -1.57 8.26
CA GLY A 62 -1.62 -2.89 8.64
C GLY A 62 -0.13 -3.09 8.29
N VAL A 63 0.38 -2.42 7.24
CA VAL A 63 1.80 -2.50 6.84
C VAL A 63 2.70 -1.64 7.73
N VAL A 64 2.16 -0.51 8.23
CA VAL A 64 2.89 0.51 8.98
C VAL A 64 2.69 0.39 10.49
N VAL A 65 1.55 -0.13 10.92
CA VAL A 65 1.18 -0.28 12.33
C VAL A 65 1.33 -1.73 12.72
N ASP A 66 2.22 -1.97 13.68
CA ASP A 66 2.36 -3.26 14.32
C ASP A 66 1.12 -3.51 15.21
N PRO A 67 0.28 -4.53 14.93
CA PRO A 67 -0.91 -4.83 15.73
C PRO A 67 -0.59 -5.32 17.16
N SER A 68 0.68 -5.60 17.47
CA SER A 68 1.15 -5.99 18.81
C SER A 68 1.44 -4.80 19.73
N THR A 69 1.35 -3.56 19.24
CA THR A 69 1.49 -2.35 20.06
C THR A 69 0.14 -1.76 20.48
N LYS A 70 0.11 -1.03 21.60
CA LYS A 70 -1.05 -0.20 21.94
C LYS A 70 -1.09 1.05 21.04
N GLY A 71 -2.04 1.08 20.10
CA GLY A 71 -2.37 2.24 19.26
C GLY A 71 -1.73 2.23 17.87
N LEU A 72 -1.78 3.35 17.14
CA LEU A 72 -1.17 3.50 15.80
C LEU A 72 0.35 3.74 15.90
N LYS A 73 1.09 2.83 16.54
CA LYS A 73 2.55 2.93 16.68
C LYS A 73 3.21 1.67 16.12
N ASP A 74 4.15 1.84 15.21
CA ASP A 74 5.09 0.76 14.88
C ASP A 74 5.92 0.45 16.16
N ASN A 75 6.38 -0.78 16.38
CA ASN A 75 7.18 -1.10 17.56
C ASN A 75 8.67 -0.81 17.32
N LYS A 76 9.45 -0.77 18.40
CA LYS A 76 10.84 -0.28 18.43
C LYS A 76 11.74 -1.00 17.44
#